data_AF-A0AAD0WET0-F1
#
_entry.id   AF-A0AAD0WET0-F1
#
_cell.length_a   1.000
_cell.length_b   1.000
_cell.length_c   1.000
_cell.angle_alpha   90.00
_cell.angle_beta   90.00
_cell.angle_gamma   90.00
#
_symmetry.space_group_name_H-M   'P 1'
#
loop_
_entity.id
_entity.type
_entity.pdbx_description
1 polymer ?
#
loop_
_entity_poly.entity_id
_entity_poly.type
_entity_poly.pdbx_seq_one_letter_code
_entity_poly.pdbx_strand_id
1 'polypeptide(L)'
;MSQDKYVSITEAARYAREKKLSSIKEWLEASEGDEFPESIPKRPPNVYGCKWSEVLAPKNSPGCGRFVEFHEACRIARTLGVETMTQFRELSKEGGRPANIPSNPNLHYKSEWKGWVHFLTGKTE
;
A
#
# COMPACT_ATOMS: atom_id res chain seq x y z
N MET A 1 -8.94 -18.75 -35.84
CA MET A 1 -9.74 -19.04 -34.64
C MET A 1 -8.85 -19.72 -33.63
N SER A 2 -8.63 -19.11 -32.46
CA SER A 2 -8.27 -19.73 -31.17
C SER A 2 -7.91 -18.60 -30.22
N GLN A 3 -8.87 -17.73 -29.93
CA GLN A 3 -8.64 -16.55 -29.11
C GLN A 3 -9.23 -16.74 -27.72
N ASP A 4 -9.14 -17.97 -27.17
CA ASP A 4 -9.80 -18.33 -25.90
C ASP A 4 -8.97 -19.37 -25.12
N LYS A 5 -7.64 -19.39 -25.27
CA LYS A 5 -6.78 -20.32 -24.50
C LYS A 5 -6.67 -19.93 -23.02
N TYR A 6 -6.96 -18.68 -22.68
CA TYR A 6 -6.71 -18.12 -21.35
C TYR A 6 -7.98 -17.57 -20.70
N VAL A 7 -8.09 -17.71 -19.38
CA VAL A 7 -9.22 -17.20 -18.58
C VAL A 7 -9.28 -15.67 -18.57
N SER A 8 -10.33 -15.06 -18.04
CA SER A 8 -10.39 -13.60 -17.91
C SER A 8 -9.37 -13.06 -16.89
N ILE A 9 -9.00 -11.78 -17.03
CA ILE A 9 -8.11 -11.06 -16.09
C ILE A 9 -8.54 -11.22 -14.61
N THR A 10 -9.85 -11.28 -14.36
CA THR A 10 -10.43 -11.46 -13.02
C THR A 10 -10.07 -12.80 -12.39
N GLU A 11 -10.04 -13.88 -13.17
CA GLU A 11 -9.67 -15.21 -12.68
C GLU A 11 -8.17 -15.26 -12.35
N ALA A 12 -7.34 -14.65 -13.22
CA ALA A 12 -5.91 -14.49 -12.95
C ALA A 12 -5.67 -13.67 -11.67
N ALA A 13 -6.44 -12.59 -11.46
CA ALA A 13 -6.40 -11.79 -10.25
C ALA A 13 -6.85 -12.56 -8.99
N ARG A 14 -7.84 -13.45 -9.12
CA ARG A 14 -8.28 -14.32 -8.02
C ARG A 14 -7.16 -15.29 -7.62
N TYR A 15 -6.51 -15.92 -8.59
CA TYR A 15 -5.37 -16.81 -8.33
C TYR A 15 -4.23 -16.08 -7.64
N ALA A 16 -3.91 -14.85 -8.07
CA ALA A 16 -2.90 -14.04 -7.41
C ALA A 16 -3.23 -13.78 -5.94
N ARG A 17 -4.49 -13.42 -5.65
CA ARG A 17 -4.99 -13.16 -4.29
C ARG A 17 -4.93 -14.41 -3.42
N GLU A 18 -5.30 -15.56 -3.97
CA GLU A 18 -5.27 -16.85 -3.27
C GLU A 18 -3.84 -17.26 -2.90
N LYS A 19 -2.91 -17.21 -3.86
CA LYS A 19 -1.49 -17.53 -3.66
C LYS A 19 -0.68 -16.38 -3.05
N LYS A 20 -1.32 -15.24 -2.73
CA LYS A 20 -0.72 -14.00 -2.19
C LYS A 20 0.46 -13.46 -3.03
N LEU A 21 0.40 -13.65 -4.35
CA LEU A 21 1.44 -13.25 -5.29
C LEU A 21 1.39 -11.73 -5.48
N SER A 22 2.28 -11.04 -4.76
CA SER A 22 2.24 -9.58 -4.64
C SER A 22 3.28 -8.88 -5.52
N SER A 23 4.21 -9.65 -6.08
CA SER A 23 5.26 -9.19 -6.98
C SER A 23 5.30 -10.03 -8.24
N ILE A 24 5.74 -9.39 -9.33
CA ILE A 24 5.92 -10.01 -10.64
C ILE A 24 6.86 -11.21 -10.55
N LYS A 25 7.91 -11.14 -9.72
CA LYS A 25 8.85 -12.24 -9.51
C LYS A 25 8.18 -13.47 -8.89
N GLU A 26 7.38 -13.28 -7.85
CA GLU A 26 6.63 -14.37 -7.19
C GLU A 26 5.67 -15.03 -8.17
N TRP A 27 5.01 -14.22 -9.00
CA TRP A 27 4.14 -14.73 -10.07
C TRP A 27 4.88 -15.54 -11.12
N LEU A 28 6.04 -15.07 -11.57
CA LEU A 28 6.85 -15.78 -12.57
C LEU A 28 7.32 -17.13 -12.02
N GLU A 29 7.86 -17.16 -10.81
CA GLU A 29 8.31 -18.38 -10.14
C GLU A 29 7.14 -19.35 -9.94
N ALA A 30 5.98 -18.85 -9.51
CA ALA A 30 4.76 -19.65 -9.42
C ALA A 30 4.32 -20.20 -10.80
N SER A 31 4.50 -19.42 -11.88
CA SER A 31 4.16 -19.82 -13.27
C SER A 31 5.16 -20.77 -13.93
N GLU A 32 6.30 -20.99 -13.29
CA GLU A 32 7.29 -21.99 -13.66
C GLU A 32 7.04 -23.32 -12.95
N GLY A 33 6.26 -23.32 -11.87
CA GLY A 33 5.82 -24.52 -11.16
C GLY A 33 4.70 -25.28 -11.89
N ASP A 34 4.65 -26.60 -11.66
CA ASP A 34 3.65 -27.52 -12.22
C ASP A 34 2.23 -27.27 -11.67
N GLU A 35 2.12 -26.60 -10.53
CA GLU A 35 0.84 -26.21 -9.90
C GLU A 35 0.17 -24.99 -10.58
N PHE A 36 0.81 -24.34 -11.55
CA PHE A 36 0.23 -23.18 -12.20
C PHE A 36 -0.79 -23.60 -13.27
N PRO A 37 -2.05 -23.12 -13.20
CA PRO A 37 -3.04 -23.46 -14.19
C PRO A 37 -2.61 -22.94 -15.57
N GLU A 38 -2.52 -23.84 -16.56
CA GLU A 38 -2.19 -23.48 -17.96
C GLU A 38 -3.16 -22.46 -18.56
N SER A 39 -4.35 -22.34 -17.97
CA SER A 39 -5.37 -21.38 -18.37
C SER A 39 -5.03 -19.94 -17.98
N ILE A 40 -4.04 -19.71 -17.10
CA ILE A 40 -3.52 -18.38 -16.78
C ILE A 40 -2.24 -18.16 -17.60
N PRO A 41 -2.09 -17.02 -18.29
CA PRO A 41 -0.87 -16.74 -19.02
C PRO A 41 0.27 -16.39 -18.05
N LYS A 42 1.48 -16.89 -18.32
CA LYS A 42 2.69 -16.55 -17.55
C LYS A 42 2.98 -15.04 -17.55
N ARG A 43 2.53 -14.33 -18.60
CA ARG A 43 2.65 -12.87 -18.74
C ARG A 43 1.31 -12.24 -19.11
N PRO A 44 0.41 -12.04 -18.13
CA PRO A 44 -0.91 -11.45 -18.35
C PRO A 44 -0.92 -10.11 -19.11
N PRO A 45 -0.05 -9.14 -18.79
CA PRO A 45 0.09 -7.91 -19.58
C PRO A 45 0.30 -8.11 -21.08
N ASN A 46 1.05 -9.15 -21.48
CA ASN A 46 1.37 -9.40 -22.88
C ASN A 46 0.21 -10.05 -23.65
N VAL A 47 -0.71 -10.69 -22.93
CA VAL A 47 -1.87 -11.38 -23.51
C VAL A 47 -3.11 -10.50 -23.48
N TYR A 48 -3.40 -9.88 -22.33
CA TYR A 48 -4.60 -9.06 -22.14
C TYR A 48 -4.37 -7.57 -22.36
N GLY A 49 -3.12 -7.11 -22.52
CA GLY A 49 -2.81 -5.68 -22.58
C GLY A 49 -3.05 -4.92 -21.26
N CYS A 50 -3.08 -5.63 -20.13
CA CYS A 50 -3.40 -5.08 -18.81
C CYS A 50 -2.16 -4.74 -17.97
N LYS A 51 -2.34 -4.00 -16.86
CA LYS A 51 -1.24 -3.73 -15.92
C LYS A 51 -1.06 -4.89 -14.96
N TRP A 52 0.19 -5.18 -14.56
CA TRP A 52 0.48 -6.15 -13.50
C TRP A 52 -0.28 -5.86 -12.20
N SER A 53 -0.54 -4.60 -11.88
CA SER A 53 -1.32 -4.19 -10.69
C SER A 53 -2.79 -4.64 -10.71
N GLU A 54 -3.33 -5.00 -11.88
CA GLU A 54 -4.70 -5.51 -12.00
C GLU A 54 -4.77 -7.03 -11.83
N VAL A 55 -3.65 -7.72 -12.04
CA VAL A 55 -3.55 -9.18 -11.96
C VAL A 55 -2.88 -9.64 -10.69
N LEU A 56 -1.86 -8.95 -10.18
CA LEU A 56 -1.20 -9.33 -8.94
C LEU A 56 -2.13 -9.08 -7.75
N ALA A 57 -1.93 -9.86 -6.69
CA ALA A 57 -2.57 -9.55 -5.42
C ALA A 57 -2.17 -8.13 -5.02
N PRO A 58 -3.11 -7.30 -4.55
CA PRO A 58 -2.71 -6.06 -3.92
C PRO A 58 -1.71 -6.43 -2.83
N LYS A 59 -0.55 -5.75 -2.83
CA LYS A 59 0.35 -5.78 -1.68
C LYS A 59 -0.45 -5.23 -0.51
N ASN A 60 -1.13 -6.12 0.20
CA ASN A 60 -1.53 -5.92 1.58
C ASN A 60 -0.24 -5.99 2.40
N SER A 61 0.68 -5.07 2.13
CA SER A 61 1.67 -4.67 3.09
C SER A 61 0.83 -4.10 4.24
N PRO A 62 0.86 -4.67 5.46
CA PRO A 62 0.20 -4.07 6.60
C PRO A 62 0.73 -2.66 6.97
N GLY A 63 1.65 -2.09 6.18
CA GLY A 63 2.08 -0.70 6.23
C GLY A 63 1.63 0.18 5.05
N CYS A 64 0.86 -0.33 4.08
CA CYS A 64 0.34 0.48 2.97
C CYS A 64 -1.10 0.92 3.25
N GLY A 65 -1.22 1.99 4.03
CA GLY A 65 -2.03 3.11 3.55
C GLY A 65 -3.53 3.06 3.82
N ARG A 66 -3.96 2.69 5.02
CA ARG A 66 -5.12 3.39 5.60
C ARG A 66 -4.64 4.18 6.80
N PHE A 67 -3.82 5.19 6.51
CA PHE A 67 -3.54 6.23 7.49
C PHE A 67 -4.87 6.87 7.88
N VAL A 68 -5.00 7.22 9.16
CA VAL A 68 -6.21 7.88 9.64
C VAL A 68 -6.38 9.24 8.96
N GLU A 69 -7.58 9.81 8.97
CA GLU A 69 -7.81 11.15 8.42
C GLU A 69 -6.96 12.20 9.16
N PHE A 70 -6.70 13.35 8.52
CA PHE A 70 -5.83 14.40 9.07
C PHE A 70 -6.24 14.82 10.48
N HIS A 71 -7.54 14.98 10.71
CA HIS A 71 -8.09 15.37 12.01
C HIS A 71 -7.78 14.33 13.09
N GLU A 72 -7.94 13.04 12.79
CA GLU A 72 -7.66 11.96 13.74
C GLU A 72 -6.16 11.81 13.97
N ALA A 73 -5.34 11.94 12.92
CA ALA A 73 -3.89 11.97 13.05
C ALA A 73 -3.43 13.11 13.96
N CYS A 74 -4.04 14.30 13.85
CA CYS A 74 -3.77 15.43 14.76
C CYS A 74 -4.14 15.10 16.20
N ARG A 75 -5.30 14.48 16.44
CA ARG A 75 -5.71 14.08 17.81
C ARG A 75 -4.70 13.14 18.43
N ILE A 76 -4.29 12.11 17.70
CA ILE A 76 -3.31 11.15 18.19
C ILE A 76 -1.96 11.84 18.38
N ALA A 77 -1.50 12.66 17.43
CA ALA A 77 -0.24 13.40 17.55
C ALA A 77 -0.20 14.30 18.80
N ARG A 78 -1.32 14.96 19.13
CA ARG A 78 -1.48 15.77 20.36
C ARG A 78 -1.41 14.91 21.62
N THR A 79 -1.94 13.69 21.61
CA THR A 79 -1.85 12.77 22.77
C THR A 79 -0.43 12.27 23.02
N LEU A 80 0.45 12.29 22.01
CA LEU A 80 1.85 11.90 22.16
C LEU A 80 2.68 12.96 22.90
N GLY A 81 2.15 14.17 23.11
CA GLY A 81 2.83 15.25 23.83
C GLY A 81 4.05 15.82 23.10
N VAL A 82 4.19 15.57 21.81
CA VAL A 82 5.30 16.10 20.99
C VAL A 82 4.91 17.44 20.39
N GLU A 83 5.78 18.45 20.53
CA GLU A 83 5.49 19.83 20.07
C GLU A 83 6.25 20.21 18.80
N THR A 84 7.32 19.49 18.48
CA THR A 84 8.21 19.80 17.35
C THR A 84 8.38 18.61 16.41
N MET A 85 8.65 18.92 15.13
CA MET A 85 8.97 17.91 14.11
C MET A 85 10.09 16.98 14.56
N THR A 86 11.13 17.53 15.20
CA THR A 86 12.29 16.76 15.67
C THR A 86 11.86 15.70 16.67
N GLN A 87 11.09 16.07 17.69
CA GLN A 87 10.55 15.14 18.67
C GLN A 87 9.66 14.07 18.02
N PHE A 88 8.81 14.45 17.08
CA PHE A 88 7.97 13.48 16.36
C PHE A 88 8.81 12.48 15.54
N ARG A 89 9.91 12.93 14.92
CA ARG A 89 10.82 12.07 14.16
C ARG A 89 11.60 11.12 15.07
N GLU A 90 12.08 11.61 16.22
CA GLU A 90 12.76 10.78 17.21
C GLU A 90 11.82 9.71 17.77
N LEU A 91 10.60 10.11 18.18
CA LEU A 91 9.55 9.19 18.60
C LEU A 91 9.24 8.14 17.52
N SER A 92 9.18 8.55 16.25
CA SER A 92 8.99 7.60 15.15
C SER A 92 10.17 6.65 14.95
N LYS A 93 11.39 7.05 15.31
CA LYS A 93 12.59 6.22 15.23
C LYS A 93 12.69 5.24 16.39
N GLU A 94 12.24 5.67 17.57
CA GLU A 94 12.13 4.85 18.78
C GLU A 94 10.93 3.89 18.76
N GLY A 95 10.04 4.02 17.76
CA GLY A 95 8.86 3.15 17.61
C GLY A 95 7.65 3.60 18.43
N GLY A 96 7.70 4.78 19.06
CA GLY A 96 6.56 5.39 19.76
C GLY A 96 5.51 6.00 18.82
N ARG A 97 5.79 6.09 17.51
CA ARG A 97 4.79 6.52 16.51
C ARG A 97 3.81 5.38 16.24
N PRO A 98 2.49 5.62 16.37
CA PRO A 98 1.49 4.63 15.99
C PRO A 98 1.53 4.35 14.48
N ALA A 99 1.39 3.08 14.10
CA ALA A 99 1.41 2.63 12.70
C ALA A 99 0.35 3.31 11.82
N ASN A 100 -0.70 3.84 12.44
CA ASN A 100 -1.83 4.51 11.79
C ASN A 100 -1.53 5.96 11.38
N ILE A 101 -0.44 6.57 11.88
CA ILE A 101 -0.01 7.91 11.46
C ILE A 101 1.15 7.75 10.48
N PRO A 102 1.19 8.45 9.34
CA PRO A 102 2.32 8.39 8.43
C PRO A 102 3.59 8.97 9.08
N SER A 103 4.77 8.42 8.75
CA SER A 103 6.05 8.99 9.21
C SER A 103 6.25 10.43 8.73
N ASN A 104 5.73 10.73 7.54
CA ASN A 104 5.77 12.04 6.90
C ASN A 104 4.34 12.55 6.65
N PRO A 105 3.65 13.08 7.68
CA PRO A 105 2.28 13.56 7.54
C PRO A 105 2.16 14.77 6.61
N ASN A 106 3.22 15.57 6.48
CA ASN A 106 3.30 16.67 5.52
C ASN A 106 3.20 16.24 4.05
N LEU A 107 3.70 15.04 3.72
CA LEU A 107 3.59 14.48 2.37
C LEU A 107 2.23 13.83 2.15
N HIS A 108 1.65 13.23 3.19
CA HIS A 108 0.38 12.53 3.10
C HIS A 108 -0.82 13.49 3.09
N TYR A 109 -0.87 14.45 4.01
CA TYR A 109 -1.97 15.42 4.17
C TYR A 109 -1.70 16.73 3.44
N LYS A 110 -1.03 16.71 2.29
CA LYS A 110 -0.53 17.91 1.61
C LYS A 110 -1.60 19.00 1.39
N SER A 111 -2.86 18.61 1.18
CA SER A 111 -3.99 19.54 0.98
C SER A 111 -4.46 20.23 2.26
N GLU A 112 -4.33 19.58 3.42
CA GLU A 112 -4.79 20.08 4.72
C GLU A 112 -3.63 20.51 5.63
N TRP A 113 -2.40 20.29 5.18
CA TRP A 113 -1.19 20.53 5.96
C TRP A 113 -0.92 22.02 6.13
N LYS A 114 -1.14 22.52 7.36
CA LYS A 114 -0.87 23.91 7.75
C LYS A 114 0.47 24.10 8.46
N GLY A 115 1.24 23.03 8.66
CA GLY A 115 2.52 23.05 9.37
C GLY A 115 2.57 22.07 10.54
N TRP A 116 3.79 21.84 11.03
CA TRP A 116 4.03 20.92 12.15
C TRP A 116 3.40 21.41 13.45
N VAL A 117 3.48 22.72 13.74
CA VAL A 117 2.91 23.29 14.96
C VAL A 117 1.39 23.11 14.98
N HIS A 118 0.71 23.31 13.84
CA HIS A 118 -0.73 23.06 13.73
C HIS A 118 -1.08 21.57 13.87
N PHE A 119 -0.30 20.67 13.27
CA PHE A 119 -0.52 19.23 13.37
C PHE A 119 -0.34 18.70 14.80
N LEU A 120 0.71 19.16 15.47
CA LEU A 120 1.15 18.67 16.78
C LEU A 120 0.44 19.35 17.96
N THR A 121 0.24 20.66 17.89
CA THR A 121 -0.31 21.46 19.00
C THR A 121 -1.70 22.01 18.70
N GLY A 122 -2.13 22.02 17.43
CA GLY A 122 -3.36 22.67 17.00
C GLY A 122 -3.29 24.20 16.96
N LYS A 123 -2.15 24.79 17.31
CA LYS A 123 -1.94 26.24 17.20
C LYS A 123 -1.65 26.61 15.75
N THR A 124 -2.40 27.56 15.22
CA THR A 124 -2.01 28.32 14.02
C THR A 124 -1.13 29.47 14.49
N GLU A 125 0.15 29.46 14.12
CA GLU A 125 1.03 30.63 14.22
C GLU A 125 0.64 31.72 13.20
#